data_AF-A0A7S1FXY2-F1
#
_entry.id   AF-A0A7S1FXY2-F1
#
_cell.length_a   1.000
_cell.length_b   1.000
_cell.length_c   1.000
_cell.angle_alpha   90.00
_cell.angle_beta   90.00
_cell.angle_gamma   90.00
#
_symmetry.space_group_name_H-M   'P 1'
#
loop_
_entity.id
_entity.type
_entity.pdbx_description
1 polymer ?
#
loop_
_entity_poly.entity_id
_entity_poly.type
_entity_poly.pdbx_seq_one_letter_code
_entity_poly.pdbx_strand_id
1 'polypeptide(L)'
;MAAADVAVMAVYFSFLAALADLGNSSVWRKVFPSFSQNDARQNVSQNVPEVGGNIFEGCAATVTQEDVASKNAAAVCDTVLELWSATLGLCLCFGIVQISNVVEKIFAGAFISIPGMSTMIVAVLSPVVGNQIIRRFRPNMQRRFLTSLSAVSTAFFLSIFSSMGVSVDIAGLLSLGTQALCFASLALAVHVVGLGAGALLINRFWGLLMGSEKRSVLGLDEIMVASNAGIGGASTAAIFAGRIVNKDNSINLALAGTLWGVIGYCVGTPMGVTLSHHLAQTILNKKY
;
A
#
# COMPACT_ATOMS: atom_id res chain seq x y z
N MET A 1 -2.32 8.08 23.17
CA MET A 1 -1.70 6.97 22.39
C MET A 1 -2.04 7.10 20.92
N ALA A 2 -3.31 6.97 20.49
CA ALA A 2 -3.71 7.10 19.07
C ALA A 2 -3.21 8.40 18.40
N ALA A 3 -3.27 9.54 19.10
CA ALA A 3 -2.75 10.81 18.61
C ALA A 3 -1.24 10.81 18.30
N ALA A 4 -0.45 10.17 19.17
CA ALA A 4 1.00 10.09 18.99
C ALA A 4 1.36 9.14 17.84
N ASP A 5 0.60 8.05 17.69
CA ASP A 5 0.72 7.12 16.57
C ASP A 5 0.46 7.81 15.23
N VAL A 6 -0.62 8.60 15.11
CA VAL A 6 -0.92 9.39 13.91
C VAL A 6 0.18 10.42 13.61
N ALA A 7 0.69 11.12 14.63
CA ALA A 7 1.78 12.09 14.45
C ALA A 7 3.07 11.41 13.95
N VAL A 8 3.42 10.25 14.50
CA VAL A 8 4.60 9.49 14.07
C VAL A 8 4.40 8.87 12.69
N MET A 9 3.20 8.40 12.35
CA MET A 9 2.89 7.99 10.97
C MET A 9 3.06 9.15 9.98
N ALA A 10 2.65 10.37 10.34
CA ALA A 10 2.84 11.53 9.48
C ALA A 10 4.32 11.86 9.24
N VAL A 11 5.15 11.81 10.29
CA VAL A 11 6.62 11.97 10.18
C VAL A 11 7.22 10.85 9.34
N TYR A 12 6.79 9.61 9.55
CA TYR A 12 7.24 8.44 8.80
C TYR A 12 6.92 8.55 7.30
N PHE A 13 5.67 8.88 6.95
CA PHE A 13 5.28 9.06 5.54
C PHE A 13 6.00 10.24 4.89
N SER A 14 6.25 11.31 5.63
CA SER A 14 7.06 12.45 5.14
C SER A 14 8.51 12.02 4.87
N PHE A 15 9.09 11.20 5.74
CA PHE A 15 10.42 10.64 5.55
C PHE A 15 10.48 9.71 4.32
N LEU A 16 9.50 8.82 4.18
CA LEU A 16 9.41 7.93 3.01
C LEU A 16 9.22 8.71 1.70
N ALA A 17 8.39 9.75 1.70
CA ALA A 17 8.19 10.62 0.54
C ALA A 17 9.49 11.34 0.17
N ALA A 18 10.19 11.90 1.16
CA ALA A 18 11.49 12.51 0.95
C ALA A 18 12.52 11.52 0.37
N LEU A 19 12.56 10.29 0.89
CA LEU A 19 13.44 9.23 0.36
C LEU A 19 13.10 8.84 -1.09
N ALA A 20 11.82 8.80 -1.44
CA ALA A 20 11.38 8.53 -2.81
C ALA A 20 11.81 9.65 -3.76
N ASP A 21 11.63 10.92 -3.36
CA ASP A 21 11.97 12.10 -4.17
C ASP A 21 13.49 12.32 -4.31
N LEU A 22 14.27 11.98 -3.28
CA LEU A 22 15.74 12.03 -3.29
C LEU A 22 16.38 10.97 -4.21
N GLY A 23 15.56 10.20 -4.94
CA GLY A 23 15.93 8.99 -5.65
C GLY A 23 17.11 9.10 -6.62
N ASN A 24 17.38 10.22 -7.29
CA ASN A 24 18.44 10.22 -8.31
C ASN A 24 19.86 10.58 -7.82
N SER A 25 20.05 11.06 -6.58
CA SER A 25 21.38 11.45 -6.08
C SER A 25 21.74 10.94 -4.68
N SER A 26 20.82 10.24 -4.00
CA SER A 26 21.02 9.89 -2.59
C SER A 26 22.04 8.78 -2.37
N VAL A 27 22.80 8.91 -1.29
CA VAL A 27 23.72 7.88 -0.76
C VAL A 27 23.00 6.54 -0.56
N TRP A 28 21.70 6.55 -0.27
CA TRP A 28 20.89 5.36 -0.06
C TRP A 28 20.76 4.47 -1.29
N ARG A 29 20.68 5.02 -2.51
CA ARG A 29 20.71 4.19 -3.73
C ARG A 29 22.08 3.59 -4.02
N LYS A 30 23.17 4.21 -3.54
CA LYS A 30 24.51 3.60 -3.62
C LYS A 30 24.63 2.40 -2.68
N VAL A 31 23.98 2.46 -1.53
CA VAL A 31 23.96 1.38 -0.54
C VAL A 31 22.97 0.27 -0.96
N PHE A 32 21.84 0.64 -1.55
CA PHE A 32 20.79 -0.28 -2.01
C PHE A 32 20.43 -0.01 -3.48
N PRO A 33 21.26 -0.50 -4.43
CA PRO A 33 20.97 -0.31 -5.85
C PRO A 33 19.72 -1.11 -6.25
N SER A 34 18.72 -0.43 -6.83
CA SER A 34 17.53 -1.08 -7.39
C SER A 34 17.92 -1.88 -8.63
N PHE A 35 17.52 -3.15 -8.66
CA PHE A 35 17.85 -4.12 -9.72
C PHE A 35 17.29 -3.73 -11.11
N SER A 36 16.33 -2.80 -11.17
CA SER A 36 15.59 -2.47 -12.39
C SER A 36 16.23 -1.38 -13.27
N GLN A 37 17.30 -0.69 -12.84
CA GLN A 37 17.69 0.56 -13.50
C GLN A 37 18.63 0.41 -14.71
N ASN A 38 19.40 -0.69 -14.83
CA ASN A 38 20.44 -0.79 -15.86
C ASN A 38 20.07 -1.63 -17.09
N ASP A 39 19.26 -2.70 -16.97
CA ASP A 39 19.01 -3.59 -18.11
C ASP A 39 17.83 -3.14 -19.00
N ALA A 40 16.89 -2.33 -18.47
CA ALA A 40 15.73 -1.87 -19.22
C ALA A 40 15.93 -0.52 -19.94
N ARG A 41 16.85 0.33 -19.46
CA ARG A 41 17.06 1.68 -20.05
C ARG A 41 17.87 1.67 -21.35
N GLN A 42 18.66 0.64 -21.62
CA GLN A 42 19.37 0.54 -22.90
C GLN A 42 18.51 0.06 -24.07
N ASN A 43 17.33 -0.52 -23.82
CA ASN A 43 16.50 -1.12 -24.88
C ASN A 43 15.21 -0.34 -25.21
N VAL A 44 14.86 0.72 -24.46
CA VAL A 44 13.60 1.46 -24.65
C VAL A 44 13.80 2.91 -25.14
N SER A 45 15.05 3.37 -25.28
CA SER A 45 15.36 4.75 -25.70
C SER A 45 15.45 4.94 -27.23
N GLN A 46 14.60 4.25 -28.01
CA GLN A 46 14.55 4.50 -29.46
C GLN A 46 13.17 4.65 -30.11
N ASN A 47 12.03 4.51 -29.43
CA ASN A 47 10.72 4.70 -30.10
C ASN A 47 9.60 5.19 -29.17
N VAL A 48 9.75 6.36 -28.57
CA VAL A 48 8.60 7.12 -28.04
C VAL A 48 8.63 8.50 -28.70
N PRO A 49 7.66 8.84 -29.58
CA PRO A 49 7.54 10.20 -30.09
C PRO A 49 7.21 11.14 -28.93
N GLU A 50 8.01 12.18 -28.78
CA GLU A 50 7.69 13.35 -27.97
C GLU A 50 6.37 13.94 -28.48
N VAL A 51 5.31 13.81 -27.69
CA VAL A 51 4.11 14.65 -27.84
C VAL A 51 4.43 16.00 -27.20
N GLY A 52 5.27 16.77 -27.90
CA GLY A 52 5.49 18.19 -27.69
C GLY A 52 4.35 18.97 -28.33
N GLY A 53 3.62 19.72 -27.52
CA GLY A 53 2.53 20.58 -27.96
C GLY A 53 3.05 21.71 -28.85
N ASN A 54 2.54 21.78 -30.07
CA ASN A 54 2.40 23.00 -30.85
C ASN A 54 0.94 23.10 -31.29
N ILE A 55 0.15 23.82 -30.48
CA ILE A 55 -1.19 24.28 -30.83
C ILE A 55 -1.01 25.65 -31.46
N PHE A 56 -0.98 25.73 -32.80
CA PHE A 56 -1.61 26.79 -33.60
C PHE A 56 -1.28 26.57 -35.08
N GLU A 57 -2.20 25.98 -35.84
CA GLU A 57 -2.48 26.37 -37.23
C GLU A 57 -3.71 25.63 -37.79
N GLY A 58 -4.73 26.41 -38.14
CA GLY A 58 -5.68 26.20 -39.24
C GLY A 58 -6.37 24.85 -39.43
N CYS A 59 -7.63 24.74 -38.98
CA CYS A 59 -8.76 24.66 -39.92
C CYS A 59 -10.08 24.77 -39.12
N ALA A 60 -10.90 25.77 -39.44
CA ALA A 60 -12.25 25.89 -38.90
C ALA A 60 -13.11 24.75 -39.47
N ALA A 61 -13.05 23.58 -38.84
CA ALA A 61 -14.04 22.54 -39.02
C ALA A 61 -15.30 22.99 -38.29
N THR A 62 -16.35 23.28 -39.04
CA THR A 62 -17.72 23.42 -38.53
C THR A 62 -18.06 22.14 -37.77
N VAL A 63 -17.94 22.20 -36.44
CA VAL A 63 -18.41 21.16 -35.52
C VAL A 63 -19.92 21.06 -35.73
N THR A 64 -20.35 19.98 -36.39
CA THR A 64 -21.77 19.71 -36.56
C THR A 64 -22.36 19.35 -35.20
N GLN A 65 -23.62 19.73 -34.97
CA GLN A 65 -24.33 19.47 -33.72
C GLN A 65 -24.44 17.95 -33.42
N GLU A 66 -24.33 17.10 -34.45
CA GLU A 66 -24.26 15.64 -34.36
C GLU A 66 -22.94 15.12 -33.79
N ASP A 67 -21.81 15.78 -34.06
CA ASP A 67 -20.50 15.43 -33.49
C ASP A 67 -20.43 15.76 -31.99
N VAL A 68 -21.15 16.79 -31.54
CA VAL A 68 -21.27 17.12 -30.11
C VAL A 68 -22.19 16.12 -29.41
N ALA A 69 -23.32 15.74 -30.03
CA ALA A 69 -24.26 14.77 -29.47
C ALA A 69 -23.63 13.37 -29.34
N SER A 70 -22.87 12.91 -30.34
CA SER A 70 -22.18 11.62 -30.29
C SER A 70 -21.07 11.57 -29.26
N LYS A 71 -20.28 12.65 -29.10
CA LYS A 71 -19.28 12.79 -28.04
C LYS A 71 -19.89 12.80 -26.65
N ASN A 72 -21.01 13.50 -26.47
CA ASN A 72 -21.73 13.53 -25.20
C ASN A 72 -22.32 12.16 -24.85
N ALA A 73 -22.88 11.44 -25.82
CA ALA A 73 -23.39 10.09 -25.63
C ALA A 73 -22.27 9.10 -25.23
N ALA A 74 -21.11 9.19 -25.87
CA ALA A 74 -19.93 8.39 -25.52
C ALA A 74 -19.43 8.69 -24.09
N ALA A 75 -19.36 9.97 -23.70
CA ALA A 75 -18.95 10.38 -22.36
C ALA A 75 -19.92 9.89 -21.27
N VAL A 76 -21.23 9.95 -21.52
CA VAL A 76 -22.25 9.40 -20.60
C VAL A 76 -22.11 7.88 -20.49
N CYS A 77 -21.89 7.18 -21.60
CA CYS A 77 -21.69 5.73 -21.60
C CYS A 77 -20.44 5.33 -20.79
N ASP A 78 -19.34 6.06 -20.95
CA ASP A 78 -18.11 5.84 -20.19
C ASP A 78 -18.33 6.09 -18.69
N THR A 79 -19.01 7.17 -18.32
CA THR A 79 -19.34 7.49 -16.91
C THR A 79 -20.22 6.40 -16.28
N VAL A 80 -21.24 5.95 -16.99
CA VAL A 80 -22.14 4.87 -16.53
C VAL A 80 -21.35 3.58 -16.33
N LEU A 81 -20.47 3.24 -17.28
CA LEU A 81 -19.65 2.04 -17.20
C LEU A 81 -18.66 2.09 -16.03
N GLU A 82 -18.05 3.24 -15.77
CA GLU A 82 -17.18 3.47 -14.60
C GLU A 82 -17.96 3.29 -13.29
N LEU A 83 -19.14 3.88 -13.18
CA LEU A 83 -20.01 3.73 -12.01
C LEU A 83 -20.43 2.28 -11.78
N TRP A 84 -20.80 1.55 -12.83
CA TRP A 84 -21.09 0.12 -12.74
C TRP A 84 -19.89 -0.70 -12.29
N SER A 85 -18.69 -0.40 -12.82
CA SER A 85 -17.47 -1.11 -12.45
C SER A 85 -17.09 -0.89 -10.99
N ALA A 86 -17.22 0.35 -10.49
CA ALA A 86 -17.02 0.71 -9.09
C ALA A 86 -18.04 0.01 -8.18
N THR A 87 -19.31 0.02 -8.57
CA THR A 87 -20.40 -0.60 -7.80
C THR A 87 -20.21 -2.10 -7.70
N LEU A 88 -19.88 -2.77 -8.82
CA LEU A 88 -19.58 -4.20 -8.85
C LEU A 88 -18.38 -4.54 -7.96
N GLY A 89 -17.31 -3.74 -8.05
CA GLY A 89 -16.13 -3.88 -7.18
C GLY A 89 -16.48 -3.79 -5.70
N LEU A 90 -17.31 -2.81 -5.32
CA LEU A 90 -17.77 -2.64 -3.94
C LEU A 90 -18.64 -3.79 -3.46
N CYS A 91 -19.58 -4.26 -4.28
CA CYS A 91 -20.39 -5.42 -3.96
C CYS A 91 -19.53 -6.67 -3.73
N LEU A 92 -18.49 -6.88 -4.54
CA LEU A 92 -17.54 -7.98 -4.37
C LEU A 92 -16.74 -7.87 -3.08
N CYS A 93 -16.17 -6.68 -2.80
CA CYS A 93 -15.46 -6.43 -1.55
C CYS A 93 -16.36 -6.66 -0.33
N PHE A 94 -17.59 -6.16 -0.37
CA PHE A 94 -18.57 -6.37 0.69
C PHE A 94 -18.90 -7.85 0.89
N GLY A 95 -19.12 -8.59 -0.20
CA GLY A 95 -19.36 -10.04 -0.16
C GLY A 95 -18.20 -10.79 0.49
N ILE A 96 -16.95 -10.47 0.13
CA ILE A 96 -15.74 -11.05 0.72
C ILE A 96 -15.68 -10.76 2.23
N VAL A 97 -15.96 -9.53 2.65
CA VAL A 97 -15.98 -9.15 4.07
C VAL A 97 -17.08 -9.89 4.84
N GLN A 98 -18.28 -10.03 4.28
CA GLN A 98 -19.36 -10.78 4.93
C GLN A 98 -19.04 -12.26 5.09
N ILE A 99 -18.50 -12.90 4.03
CA ILE A 99 -18.03 -14.29 4.10
C ILE A 99 -16.96 -14.41 5.18
N SER A 100 -16.00 -13.50 5.19
CA SER A 100 -14.92 -13.48 6.18
C SER A 100 -15.44 -13.40 7.62
N ASN A 101 -16.40 -12.51 7.89
CA ASN A 101 -17.03 -12.38 9.21
C ASN A 101 -17.82 -13.63 9.61
N VAL A 102 -18.51 -14.27 8.67
CA VAL A 102 -19.25 -15.52 8.93
C VAL A 102 -18.28 -16.64 9.28
N VAL A 103 -17.18 -16.77 8.53
CA VAL A 103 -16.14 -17.77 8.80
C VAL A 103 -15.51 -17.51 10.17
N GLU A 104 -15.13 -16.27 10.50
CA GLU A 104 -14.58 -15.93 11.81
C GLU A 104 -15.54 -16.31 12.95
N LYS A 105 -16.85 -16.04 12.81
CA LYS A 105 -17.86 -16.43 13.82
C LYS A 105 -17.98 -17.94 13.98
N ILE A 106 -17.96 -18.70 12.88
CA ILE A 106 -18.04 -20.17 12.92
C ILE A 106 -16.79 -20.73 13.62
N PHE A 107 -15.61 -20.24 13.26
CA PHE A 107 -14.35 -20.68 13.86
C PHE A 107 -14.23 -20.26 15.32
N ALA A 108 -14.66 -19.05 15.69
CA ALA A 108 -14.68 -18.61 17.09
C ALA A 108 -15.63 -19.44 17.97
N GLY A 109 -16.70 -20.01 17.39
CA GLY A 109 -17.62 -20.90 18.09
C GLY A 109 -17.12 -22.34 18.24
N ALA A 110 -16.25 -22.80 17.34
CA ALA A 110 -15.75 -24.18 17.30
C ALA A 110 -14.31 -24.34 17.80
N PHE A 111 -13.49 -23.30 17.73
CA PHE A 111 -12.05 -23.28 18.04
C PHE A 111 -11.66 -22.00 18.78
N ILE A 112 -10.40 -21.92 19.23
CA ILE A 112 -9.81 -20.72 19.85
C ILE A 112 -9.99 -19.53 18.89
N SER A 113 -10.62 -18.45 19.37
CA SER A 113 -10.75 -17.20 18.63
C SER A 113 -9.36 -16.61 18.39
N ILE A 114 -8.93 -16.57 17.13
CA ILE A 114 -7.66 -15.95 16.72
C ILE A 114 -7.99 -14.53 16.21
N PRO A 115 -7.60 -13.47 16.93
CA PRO A 115 -7.81 -12.11 16.48
C PRO A 115 -7.17 -11.87 15.10
N GLY A 116 -7.93 -11.28 14.17
CA GLY A 116 -7.44 -10.94 12.83
C GLY A 116 -7.58 -12.05 11.79
N MET A 117 -8.29 -13.14 12.11
CA MET A 117 -8.61 -14.20 11.15
C MET A 117 -9.42 -13.67 9.95
N SER A 118 -10.36 -12.75 10.18
CA SER A 118 -11.13 -12.14 9.09
C SER A 118 -10.26 -11.33 8.13
N THR A 119 -9.26 -10.61 8.65
CA THR A 119 -8.30 -9.88 7.82
C THR A 119 -7.47 -10.82 6.96
N MET A 120 -7.04 -11.95 7.52
CA MET A 120 -6.33 -13.00 6.77
C MET A 120 -7.18 -13.58 5.64
N ILE A 121 -8.44 -13.91 5.93
CA ILE A 121 -9.37 -14.44 4.93
C ILE A 121 -9.60 -13.42 3.81
N VAL A 122 -9.81 -12.15 4.15
CA VAL A 122 -9.96 -11.08 3.16
C VAL A 122 -8.71 -10.99 2.28
N ALA A 123 -7.52 -11.03 2.87
CA ALA A 123 -6.25 -10.92 2.14
C ALA A 123 -6.00 -12.07 1.17
N VAL A 124 -6.43 -13.29 1.52
CA VAL A 124 -6.28 -14.47 0.65
C VAL A 124 -7.39 -14.53 -0.39
N LEU A 125 -8.64 -14.28 0.02
CA LEU A 125 -9.80 -14.43 -0.85
C LEU A 125 -9.89 -13.31 -1.90
N SER A 126 -9.50 -12.09 -1.56
CA SER A 126 -9.53 -10.94 -2.48
C SER A 126 -8.74 -11.15 -3.78
N PRO A 127 -7.45 -11.56 -3.77
CA PRO A 127 -6.71 -11.80 -5.00
C PRO A 127 -7.23 -13.03 -5.76
N VAL A 128 -7.73 -14.07 -5.08
CA VAL A 128 -8.30 -15.26 -5.73
C VAL A 128 -9.58 -14.91 -6.48
N VAL A 129 -10.55 -14.28 -5.79
CA VAL A 129 -11.82 -13.86 -6.37
C VAL A 129 -11.59 -12.79 -7.45
N GLY A 130 -10.73 -11.82 -7.17
CA GLY A 130 -10.33 -10.78 -8.11
C GLY A 130 -9.78 -11.37 -9.41
N ASN A 131 -8.78 -12.24 -9.33
CA ASN A 131 -8.19 -12.85 -10.53
C ASN A 131 -9.19 -13.72 -11.31
N GLN A 132 -10.06 -14.47 -10.64
CA GLN A 132 -11.05 -15.31 -11.30
C GLN A 132 -12.10 -14.47 -12.05
N ILE A 133 -12.56 -13.37 -11.45
CA ILE A 133 -13.56 -12.49 -12.05
C ILE A 133 -12.93 -11.66 -13.17
N ILE A 134 -11.76 -11.07 -12.92
CA ILE A 134 -11.05 -10.22 -13.90
C ILE A 134 -10.77 -11.01 -15.17
N ARG A 135 -10.32 -12.27 -15.06
CA ARG A 135 -10.04 -13.13 -16.23
C ARG A 135 -11.25 -13.37 -17.14
N ARG A 136 -12.48 -13.19 -16.65
CA ARG A 136 -13.70 -13.33 -17.48
C ARG A 136 -14.04 -12.06 -18.27
N PHE A 137 -13.46 -10.91 -17.93
CA PHE A 137 -13.69 -9.67 -18.66
C PHE A 137 -12.81 -9.56 -19.89
N ARG A 138 -13.31 -8.83 -20.91
CA ARG A 138 -12.49 -8.42 -22.07
C ARG A 138 -11.37 -7.47 -21.61
N PRO A 139 -10.21 -7.44 -22.27
CA PRO A 139 -9.04 -6.67 -21.82
C PRO A 139 -9.31 -5.17 -21.64
N ASN A 140 -10.11 -4.57 -22.52
CA ASN A 140 -10.51 -3.16 -22.39
C ASN A 140 -11.39 -2.92 -21.15
N MET A 141 -12.29 -3.85 -20.82
CA MET A 141 -13.11 -3.77 -19.62
C MET A 141 -12.29 -4.04 -18.36
N GLN A 142 -11.32 -4.97 -18.40
CA GLN A 142 -10.41 -5.23 -17.29
C GLN A 142 -9.65 -3.96 -16.90
N ARG A 143 -9.07 -3.26 -17.88
CA ARG A 143 -8.31 -2.03 -17.63
C ARG A 143 -9.18 -0.95 -16.99
N ARG A 144 -10.39 -0.74 -17.52
CA ARG A 144 -11.35 0.22 -16.98
C ARG A 144 -11.78 -0.15 -15.56
N PHE A 145 -12.19 -1.39 -15.35
CA PHE A 145 -12.57 -1.93 -14.04
C PHE A 145 -11.47 -1.75 -12.98
N LEU A 146 -10.22 -2.09 -13.33
CA LEU A 146 -9.08 -1.91 -12.43
C LEU A 146 -8.77 -0.44 -12.13
N THR A 147 -8.93 0.44 -13.12
CA THR A 147 -8.71 1.89 -12.93
C THR A 147 -9.75 2.48 -11.97
N SER A 148 -11.04 2.18 -12.19
CA SER A 148 -12.12 2.64 -11.33
C SER A 148 -12.00 2.05 -9.92
N LEU A 149 -11.66 0.76 -9.78
CA LEU A 149 -11.46 0.12 -8.48
C LEU A 149 -10.27 0.73 -7.72
N SER A 150 -9.19 1.06 -8.42
CA SER A 150 -8.03 1.75 -7.83
C SER A 150 -8.41 3.15 -7.32
N ALA A 151 -9.20 3.90 -8.07
CA ALA A 151 -9.67 5.23 -7.67
C ALA A 151 -10.57 5.15 -6.42
N VAL A 152 -11.53 4.22 -6.43
CA VAL A 152 -12.43 3.97 -5.30
C VAL A 152 -11.65 3.52 -4.06
N SER A 153 -10.72 2.56 -4.20
CA SER A 153 -9.86 2.10 -3.12
C SER A 153 -9.04 3.25 -2.51
N THR A 154 -8.48 4.13 -3.37
CA THR A 154 -7.76 5.33 -2.91
C THR A 154 -8.68 6.28 -2.14
N ALA A 155 -9.92 6.50 -2.60
CA ALA A 155 -10.88 7.35 -1.92
C ALA A 155 -11.29 6.79 -0.54
N PHE A 156 -11.51 5.48 -0.43
CA PHE A 156 -11.76 4.82 0.86
C PHE A 156 -10.55 4.92 1.79
N PHE A 157 -9.35 4.68 1.26
CA PHE A 157 -8.12 4.81 2.01
C PHE A 157 -7.96 6.24 2.59
N LEU A 158 -8.11 7.27 1.76
CA LEU A 158 -8.02 8.66 2.20
C LEU A 158 -9.12 9.01 3.21
N SER A 159 -10.34 8.49 3.03
CA SER A 159 -11.43 8.67 3.99
C SER A 159 -11.11 8.06 5.36
N ILE A 160 -10.50 6.86 5.39
CA ILE A 160 -10.05 6.21 6.63
C ILE A 160 -8.97 7.06 7.31
N PHE A 161 -7.98 7.55 6.56
CA PHE A 161 -6.94 8.43 7.10
C PHE A 161 -7.50 9.77 7.61
N SER A 162 -8.46 10.35 6.90
CA SER A 162 -9.14 11.57 7.34
C SER A 162 -9.92 11.32 8.64
N SER A 163 -10.64 10.20 8.74
CA SER A 163 -11.38 9.83 9.95
C SER A 163 -10.45 9.62 11.15
N MET A 164 -9.31 8.96 10.93
CA MET A 164 -8.27 8.83 11.96
C MET A 164 -7.77 10.20 12.40
N GLY A 165 -7.48 11.10 11.46
CA GLY A 165 -7.03 12.47 11.77
C GLY A 165 -8.05 13.29 12.59
N VAL A 166 -9.34 13.18 12.29
CA VAL A 166 -10.40 13.87 13.06
C VAL A 166 -10.54 13.31 14.48
N SER A 167 -10.28 12.01 14.66
CA SER A 167 -10.38 11.35 15.97
C SER A 167 -9.19 11.67 16.91
N VAL A 168 -8.18 12.38 16.43
CA VAL A 168 -6.99 12.73 17.20
C VAL A 168 -7.24 13.94 18.09
N ASP A 169 -7.20 13.72 19.39
CA ASP A 169 -7.12 14.81 20.37
C ASP A 169 -5.70 15.41 20.38
N ILE A 170 -5.52 16.52 19.66
CA ILE A 170 -4.26 17.25 19.59
C ILE A 170 -3.92 17.89 20.96
N ALA A 171 -4.92 18.30 21.75
CA ALA A 171 -4.68 18.91 23.06
C ALA A 171 -4.20 17.84 24.07
N GLY A 172 -4.83 16.66 24.06
CA GLY A 172 -4.37 15.48 24.77
C GLY A 172 -2.99 15.02 24.30
N LEU A 173 -2.70 15.11 23.00
CA LEU A 173 -1.36 14.89 22.49
C LEU A 173 -0.38 15.89 23.08
N LEU A 174 -0.62 17.20 23.05
CA LEU A 174 0.35 18.17 23.56
C LEU A 174 0.62 18.04 25.07
N SER A 175 -0.38 17.64 25.84
CA SER A 175 -0.29 17.49 27.30
C SER A 175 0.42 16.21 27.76
N LEU A 176 0.27 15.09 27.03
CA LEU A 176 0.98 13.82 27.28
C LEU A 176 2.19 13.63 26.33
N GLY A 177 2.43 14.60 25.45
CA GLY A 177 2.98 14.38 24.12
C GLY A 177 4.43 14.07 24.05
N THR A 178 5.24 14.72 24.84
CA THR A 178 6.69 14.58 24.70
C THR A 178 7.12 13.15 24.99
N GLN A 179 6.56 12.50 26.01
CA GLN A 179 6.90 11.11 26.33
C GLN A 179 6.37 10.13 25.28
N ALA A 180 5.12 10.26 24.88
CA ALA A 180 4.51 9.40 23.86
C ALA A 180 5.20 9.57 22.49
N LEU A 181 5.55 10.81 22.14
CA LEU A 181 6.25 11.15 20.91
C LEU A 181 7.71 10.68 20.95
N CYS A 182 8.42 10.82 22.07
CA CYS A 182 9.77 10.25 22.23
C CYS A 182 9.74 8.73 22.09
N PHE A 183 8.79 8.05 22.74
CA PHE A 183 8.65 6.60 22.64
C PHE A 183 8.33 6.17 21.19
N ALA A 184 7.36 6.81 20.55
CA ALA A 184 6.98 6.49 19.18
C ALA A 184 8.10 6.84 18.17
N SER A 185 8.84 7.92 18.39
CA SER A 185 10.02 8.28 17.57
C SER A 185 11.16 7.27 17.76
N LEU A 186 11.39 6.80 18.98
CA LEU A 186 12.37 5.76 19.26
C LEU A 186 11.97 4.44 18.60
N ALA A 187 10.70 4.05 18.68
CA ALA A 187 10.17 2.88 17.99
C ALA A 187 10.36 2.99 16.47
N LEU A 188 10.08 4.17 15.90
CA LEU A 188 10.34 4.44 14.48
C LEU A 188 11.82 4.35 14.12
N ALA A 189 12.71 4.89 14.95
CA ALA A 189 14.15 4.81 14.73
C ALA A 189 14.65 3.37 14.76
N VAL A 190 14.21 2.57 15.75
CA VAL A 190 14.52 1.15 15.85
C VAL A 190 14.01 0.39 14.62
N HIS A 191 12.82 0.71 14.13
CA HIS A 191 12.27 0.12 12.90
C HIS A 191 13.13 0.43 11.68
N VAL A 192 13.46 1.70 11.43
CA VAL A 192 14.29 2.12 10.29
C VAL A 192 15.67 1.47 10.33
N VAL A 193 16.32 1.48 11.51
CA VAL A 193 17.64 0.87 11.69
C VAL A 193 17.58 -0.65 11.53
N GLY A 194 16.61 -1.31 12.15
CA GLY A 194 16.45 -2.75 12.09
C GLY A 194 16.18 -3.24 10.67
N LEU A 195 15.33 -2.53 9.93
CA LEU A 195 15.00 -2.87 8.56
C LEU A 195 16.18 -2.60 7.60
N GLY A 196 16.88 -1.48 7.77
CA GLY A 196 18.10 -1.18 7.01
C GLY A 196 19.22 -2.20 7.27
N ALA A 197 19.49 -2.52 8.55
CA ALA A 197 20.47 -3.52 8.94
C ALA A 197 20.09 -4.92 8.44
N GLY A 198 18.81 -5.29 8.54
CA GLY A 198 18.28 -6.55 8.01
C GLY A 198 18.46 -6.65 6.49
N ALA A 199 18.15 -5.60 5.74
CA ALA A 199 18.36 -5.56 4.30
C ALA A 199 19.84 -5.68 3.92
N LEU A 200 20.74 -5.01 4.65
CA LEU A 200 22.19 -5.15 4.46
C LEU A 200 22.68 -6.57 4.73
N LEU A 201 22.20 -7.18 5.83
CA LEU A 201 22.54 -8.55 6.17
C LEU A 201 22.06 -9.51 5.08
N ILE A 202 20.81 -9.41 4.63
CA ILE A 202 20.25 -10.25 3.57
C ILE A 202 21.08 -10.08 2.28
N ASN A 203 21.35 -8.86 1.85
CA ASN A 203 22.15 -8.61 0.65
C ASN A 203 23.57 -9.18 0.78
N ARG A 204 24.19 -9.08 1.96
CA ARG A 204 25.53 -9.65 2.23
C ARG A 204 25.51 -11.17 2.23
N PHE A 205 24.55 -11.79 2.91
CA PHE A 205 24.41 -13.25 2.95
C PHE A 205 24.14 -13.81 1.55
N TRP A 206 23.29 -13.15 0.77
CA TRP A 206 22.98 -13.60 -0.58
C TRP A 206 24.17 -13.45 -1.53
N GLY A 207 24.93 -12.36 -1.43
CA GLY A 207 26.15 -12.17 -2.20
C GLY A 207 27.25 -13.20 -1.87
N LEU A 208 27.27 -13.72 -0.64
CA LEU A 208 28.15 -14.82 -0.25
C LEU A 208 27.69 -16.18 -0.83
N LEU A 209 26.38 -16.43 -0.88
CA LEU A 209 25.79 -17.68 -1.37
C LEU A 209 25.80 -17.82 -2.90
N MET A 210 25.53 -16.74 -3.63
CA MET A 210 25.33 -16.75 -5.09
C MET A 210 26.50 -16.19 -5.90
N GLY A 211 27.58 -15.78 -5.23
CA GLY A 211 28.74 -15.15 -5.87
C GLY A 211 28.56 -13.64 -6.09
N SER A 212 29.70 -12.93 -6.12
CA SER A 212 29.77 -11.46 -6.01
C SER A 212 29.15 -10.67 -7.18
N GLU A 213 28.70 -11.31 -8.26
CA GLU A 213 28.11 -10.61 -9.41
C GLU A 213 26.64 -10.21 -9.20
N LYS A 214 25.91 -10.82 -8.25
CA LYS A 214 24.51 -10.47 -7.91
C LYS A 214 24.41 -9.76 -6.55
N ARG A 215 25.08 -8.62 -6.42
CA ARG A 215 25.37 -7.97 -5.12
C ARG A 215 24.19 -7.32 -4.39
N SER A 216 23.02 -7.13 -4.99
CA SER A 216 21.81 -6.70 -4.27
C SER A 216 20.57 -7.48 -4.71
N VAL A 217 19.93 -8.15 -3.76
CA VAL A 217 18.61 -8.78 -3.96
C VAL A 217 17.51 -7.81 -3.62
N LEU A 218 17.74 -6.98 -2.59
CA LEU A 218 16.81 -5.97 -2.12
C LEU A 218 17.32 -4.59 -2.51
N GLY A 219 16.57 -3.93 -3.38
CA GLY A 219 16.74 -2.52 -3.69
C GLY A 219 16.02 -1.63 -2.69
N LEU A 220 16.23 -0.33 -2.83
CA LEU A 220 15.62 0.66 -1.94
C LEU A 220 14.08 0.63 -2.02
N ASP A 221 13.52 0.37 -3.20
CA ASP A 221 12.08 0.34 -3.42
C ASP A 221 11.42 -0.82 -2.67
N GLU A 222 12.04 -2.00 -2.69
CA GLU A 222 11.57 -3.18 -1.93
C GLU A 222 11.65 -2.94 -0.42
N ILE A 223 12.74 -2.33 0.04
CA ILE A 223 12.97 -1.97 1.45
C ILE A 223 11.91 -0.97 1.92
N MET A 224 11.60 0.05 1.13
CA MET A 224 10.61 1.06 1.49
C MET A 224 9.19 0.49 1.49
N VAL A 225 8.83 -0.40 0.56
CA VAL A 225 7.52 -1.10 0.59
C VAL A 225 7.44 -2.05 1.78
N ALA A 226 8.49 -2.82 2.06
CA ALA A 226 8.53 -3.70 3.23
C ALA A 226 8.39 -2.91 4.54
N SER A 227 9.07 -1.76 4.65
CA SER A 227 8.91 -0.85 5.79
C SER A 227 7.48 -0.37 5.92
N ASN A 228 6.85 0.03 4.81
CA ASN A 228 5.48 0.51 4.84
C ASN A 228 4.48 -0.59 5.18
N ALA A 229 4.72 -1.84 4.75
CA ALA A 229 3.94 -3.00 5.16
C ALA A 229 4.02 -3.25 6.68
N GLY A 230 5.17 -2.98 7.29
CA GLY A 230 5.37 -3.12 8.74
C GLY A 230 4.71 -2.03 9.57
N ILE A 231 4.79 -0.76 9.16
CA ILE A 231 4.24 0.37 9.93
C ILE A 231 2.80 0.71 9.52
N GLY A 232 2.59 1.02 8.24
CA GLY A 232 1.29 1.46 7.72
C GLY A 232 0.35 0.31 7.37
N GLY A 233 0.88 -0.92 7.31
CA GLY A 233 0.12 -2.12 7.01
C GLY A 233 0.00 -2.42 5.52
N ALA A 234 -0.80 -3.45 5.22
CA ALA A 234 -0.95 -4.03 3.90
C ALA A 234 -1.47 -3.05 2.83
N SER A 235 -2.43 -2.20 3.22
CA SER A 235 -3.10 -1.26 2.31
C SER A 235 -2.20 -0.08 1.95
N THR A 236 -1.45 0.48 2.92
CA THR A 236 -0.52 1.58 2.65
C THR A 236 0.63 1.10 1.77
N ALA A 237 1.14 -0.11 2.04
CA ALA A 237 2.22 -0.73 1.28
C ALA A 237 1.85 -0.92 -0.20
N ALA A 238 0.65 -1.42 -0.48
CA ALA A 238 0.17 -1.58 -1.86
C ALA A 238 0.05 -0.26 -2.61
N ILE A 239 -0.53 0.77 -1.98
CA ILE A 239 -0.66 2.10 -2.60
C ILE A 239 0.72 2.70 -2.85
N PHE A 240 1.62 2.56 -1.90
CA PHE A 240 2.98 3.08 -1.98
C PHE A 240 3.80 2.38 -3.07
N ALA A 241 3.72 1.06 -3.17
CA ALA A 241 4.33 0.28 -4.26
C ALA A 241 3.83 0.74 -5.64
N GLY A 242 2.53 1.03 -5.76
CA GLY A 242 1.91 1.56 -6.98
C GLY A 242 2.39 2.95 -7.39
N ARG A 243 2.97 3.74 -6.47
CA ARG A 243 3.42 5.12 -6.72
C ARG A 243 4.91 5.26 -7.03
N ILE A 244 5.75 4.34 -6.55
CA ILE A 244 7.21 4.58 -6.50
C ILE A 244 7.98 3.64 -7.42
N VAL A 245 7.43 2.45 -7.71
CA VAL A 245 8.07 1.47 -8.58
C VAL A 245 7.63 1.71 -10.03
N ASN A 246 8.56 1.48 -10.98
CA ASN A 246 8.21 1.35 -12.41
C ASN A 246 7.03 0.38 -12.59
N LYS A 247 6.15 0.69 -13.56
CA LYS A 247 4.86 -0.01 -13.78
C LYS A 247 4.95 -1.53 -13.82
N ASP A 248 6.07 -2.10 -14.27
CA ASP A 248 6.20 -3.54 -14.50
C ASP A 248 6.43 -4.35 -13.20
N ASN A 249 7.04 -3.76 -12.17
CA ASN A 249 7.31 -4.43 -10.89
C ASN A 249 6.39 -3.99 -9.74
N SER A 250 5.59 -2.92 -9.93
CA SER A 250 4.74 -2.36 -8.88
C SER A 250 3.68 -3.33 -8.38
N ILE A 251 3.12 -4.18 -9.26
CA ILE A 251 2.07 -5.15 -8.90
C ILE A 251 2.63 -6.24 -8.00
N ASN A 252 3.77 -6.84 -8.36
CA ASN A 252 4.39 -7.91 -7.57
C ASN A 252 4.79 -7.38 -6.18
N LEU A 253 5.33 -6.16 -6.13
CA LEU A 253 5.72 -5.55 -4.87
C LEU A 253 4.53 -5.12 -4.02
N ALA A 254 3.44 -4.63 -4.64
CA ALA A 254 2.19 -4.36 -3.96
C ALA A 254 1.61 -5.64 -3.34
N LEU A 255 1.56 -6.75 -4.10
CA LEU A 255 1.09 -8.03 -3.60
C LEU A 255 1.94 -8.56 -2.45
N ALA A 256 3.27 -8.49 -2.56
CA ALA A 256 4.18 -8.89 -1.50
C ALA A 256 4.00 -8.03 -0.24
N GLY A 257 3.89 -6.70 -0.40
CA GLY A 257 3.63 -5.77 0.69
C GLY A 257 2.27 -6.01 1.37
N THR A 258 1.22 -6.30 0.58
CA THR A 258 -0.09 -6.65 1.13
C THR A 258 -0.04 -7.95 1.92
N LEU A 259 0.54 -9.01 1.33
CA LEU A 259 0.60 -10.33 1.96
C LEU A 259 1.39 -10.28 3.27
N TRP A 260 2.60 -9.74 3.24
CA TRP A 260 3.43 -9.65 4.44
C TRP A 260 2.90 -8.64 5.46
N GLY A 261 2.24 -7.57 5.02
CA GLY A 261 1.54 -6.65 5.92
C GLY A 261 0.40 -7.32 6.68
N VAL A 262 -0.36 -8.20 6.01
CA VAL A 262 -1.43 -8.99 6.65
C VAL A 262 -0.84 -10.00 7.62
N ILE A 263 0.18 -10.75 7.21
CA ILE A 263 0.88 -11.71 8.09
C ILE A 263 1.42 -10.98 9.33
N GLY A 264 2.07 -9.83 9.13
CA GLY A 264 2.58 -8.98 10.20
C GLY A 264 1.47 -8.54 11.16
N TYR A 265 0.31 -8.14 10.63
CA TYR A 265 -0.85 -7.78 11.46
C TYR A 265 -1.39 -8.98 12.27
N CYS A 266 -1.52 -10.16 11.63
CA CYS A 266 -1.99 -11.38 12.28
C CYS A 266 -1.04 -11.90 13.36
N VAL A 267 0.26 -11.63 13.27
CA VAL A 267 1.24 -12.02 14.29
C VAL A 267 1.41 -10.94 15.36
N GLY A 268 1.56 -9.69 14.93
CA GLY A 268 1.83 -8.55 15.81
C GLY A 268 0.66 -8.22 16.74
N THR A 269 -0.58 -8.32 16.25
CA THR A 269 -1.77 -7.99 17.04
C THR A 269 -1.94 -8.94 18.24
N PRO A 270 -1.96 -10.28 18.06
CA PRO A 270 -2.02 -11.20 19.21
C PRO A 270 -0.86 -11.01 20.17
N MET A 271 0.39 -10.86 19.68
CA MET A 271 1.55 -10.63 20.54
C MET A 271 1.38 -9.36 21.40
N GLY A 272 0.92 -8.26 20.80
CA GLY A 272 0.67 -7.01 21.51
C GLY A 272 -0.44 -7.12 22.54
N VAL A 273 -1.53 -7.81 22.22
CA VAL A 273 -2.63 -8.09 23.17
C VAL A 273 -2.12 -8.94 24.34
N THR A 274 -1.38 -10.01 24.08
CA THR A 274 -0.83 -10.87 25.15
C THR A 274 0.14 -10.10 26.05
N LEU A 275 1.04 -9.31 25.46
CA LEU A 275 2.01 -8.52 26.22
C LEU A 275 1.32 -7.45 27.08
N SER A 276 0.36 -6.72 26.51
CA SER A 276 -0.40 -5.70 27.24
C SER A 276 -1.21 -6.29 28.39
N HIS A 277 -1.83 -7.45 28.18
CA HIS A 277 -2.56 -8.16 29.23
C HIS A 277 -1.62 -8.58 30.36
N HIS A 278 -0.45 -9.15 30.03
CA HIS A 278 0.53 -9.57 31.03
C HIS A 278 1.10 -8.38 31.84
N LEU A 279 1.39 -7.26 31.17
CA LEU A 279 1.84 -6.03 31.83
C LEU A 279 0.77 -5.45 32.75
N ALA A 280 -0.48 -5.40 32.30
CA ALA A 280 -1.60 -4.92 33.11
C ALA A 280 -1.78 -5.76 34.38
N GLN A 281 -1.76 -7.09 34.25
CA GLN A 281 -1.84 -8.01 35.39
C GLN A 281 -0.69 -7.80 36.38
N THR A 282 0.54 -7.64 35.88
CA THR A 282 1.73 -7.43 36.72
C THR A 282 1.66 -6.11 37.50
N ILE A 283 1.17 -5.04 36.86
CA ILE A 283 1.02 -3.74 37.50
C ILE A 283 -0.09 -3.77 38.56
N LEU A 284 -1.21 -4.43 38.27
CA LEU A 284 -2.34 -4.56 39.19
C LEU A 284 -1.99 -5.44 40.40
N ASN A 285 -1.26 -6.54 40.20
CA ASN A 285 -0.82 -7.44 41.29
C ASN A 285 0.25 -6.80 42.21
N LYS A 286 0.90 -5.71 41.80
CA LYS A 286 1.83 -4.96 42.67
C LYS A 286 1.14 -3.90 43.53
N LYS A 287 -0.16 -3.62 43.30
CA LYS A 287 -0.93 -2.61 44.02
C LYS A 287 -1.74 -3.16 45.21
N TYR A 288 -1.75 -4.47 45.40
CA TYR A 288 -2.37 -5.19 46.53
C TYR A 288 -1.35 -6.13 47.16
#